data_AF-A0A967CLE8-F1
#
_entry.id   AF-A0A967CLE8-F1
#
_cell.length_a   1.000
_cell.length_b   1.000
_cell.length_c   1.000
_cell.angle_alpha   90.00
_cell.angle_beta   90.00
_cell.angle_gamma   90.00
#
_symmetry.space_group_name_H-M   'P 1'
#
loop_
_entity.id
_entity.type
_entity.pdbx_description
1 polymer ?
#
loop_
_entity_poly.entity_id
_entity_poly.type
_entity_poly.pdbx_seq_one_letter_code
_entity_poly.pdbx_strand_id
1 'polypeptide(L)' 'QLIEVTESVTSRTLPHAVVPRRAGDPASVYADPTLIRAVLGWRATRDLREIIASAYRWHERHPDGYAR' A
#
# COMPACT_ATOMS: atom_id res chain seq x y z
N GLN A 1 4.46 1.20 -10.25
CA GLN A 1 4.75 0.29 -9.11
C GLN A 1 3.50 -0.16 -8.38
N LEU A 2 2.70 0.70 -7.74
CA LEU A 2 1.55 0.24 -6.92
C LEU A 2 0.50 -0.55 -7.73
N ILE A 3 0.10 -0.04 -8.90
CA ILE A 3 -0.86 -0.70 -9.82
C ILE A 3 -0.32 -2.08 -10.22
N GLU A 4 0.88 -2.12 -10.80
CA GLU A 4 1.54 -3.36 -11.24
C GLU A 4 1.68 -4.42 -10.13
N VAL A 5 2.13 -4.03 -8.92
CA VAL A 5 2.25 -4.98 -7.81
C VAL A 5 0.86 -5.47 -7.37
N THR A 6 -0.15 -4.60 -7.40
CA THR A 6 -1.53 -4.97 -7.09
C THR A 6 -2.07 -5.97 -8.11
N GLU A 7 -1.88 -5.74 -9.41
CA GLU A 7 -2.30 -6.67 -10.46
C GLU A 7 -1.56 -8.01 -10.33
N SER A 8 -0.25 -7.99 -10.03
CA SER A 8 0.54 -9.20 -9.78
C SER A 8 0.06 -9.99 -8.56
N VAL A 9 -0.30 -9.33 -7.47
CA VAL A 9 -0.78 -9.98 -6.24
C VAL A 9 -2.19 -10.53 -6.41
N THR A 10 -3.07 -9.78 -7.08
CA THR A 10 -4.48 -10.15 -7.24
C THR A 10 -4.74 -11.04 -8.45
N SER A 11 -3.76 -11.16 -9.37
CA SER A 11 -3.95 -11.80 -10.68
C SER A 11 -5.14 -11.24 -11.45
N ARG A 12 -5.41 -9.94 -11.29
CA ARG A 12 -6.52 -9.22 -11.92
C ARG A 12 -6.00 -7.93 -12.53
N THR A 13 -6.52 -7.57 -13.70
CA THR A 13 -6.29 -6.24 -14.26
C THR A 13 -6.99 -5.19 -13.41
N LEU A 14 -6.35 -4.04 -13.21
CA LEU A 14 -6.89 -2.89 -12.49
C LEU A 14 -7.15 -1.75 -13.49
N PRO A 15 -8.39 -1.63 -14.02
CA PRO A 15 -8.74 -0.53 -14.90
C PRO A 15 -8.53 0.81 -14.18
N HIS A 16 -7.77 1.71 -14.80
CA HIS A 16 -7.48 3.03 -14.26
C HIS A 16 -7.33 4.06 -15.39
N ALA A 17 -7.50 5.32 -15.05
CA ALA A 17 -7.32 6.45 -15.97
C ALA A 17 -6.48 7.53 -15.28
N VAL A 18 -5.63 8.19 -16.06
CA VAL A 18 -4.89 9.36 -15.59
C VAL A 18 -5.83 10.57 -15.64
N VAL A 19 -6.02 11.22 -14.50
CA VAL A 19 -6.88 12.39 -14.32
C VAL A 19 -6.07 13.59 -13.85
N PRO A 20 -6.61 14.82 -13.85
CA PRO A 20 -5.89 15.99 -13.36
C PRO A 20 -5.39 15.80 -11.91
N ARG A 21 -4.27 16.44 -11.59
CA ARG A 21 -3.66 16.39 -10.26
C ARG A 21 -4.63 16.98 -9.22
N ARG A 22 -4.77 16.30 -8.09
CA ARG A 22 -5.49 16.82 -6.93
C ARG A 22 -4.69 17.95 -6.29
N ALA A 23 -5.33 19.10 -6.06
CA ALA A 23 -4.70 20.24 -5.40
C ALA A 23 -4.20 19.86 -4.00
N GLY A 24 -2.97 20.27 -3.67
CA GLY A 24 -2.34 20.00 -2.38
C GLY A 24 -1.47 18.74 -2.31
N ASP A 25 -1.59 17.80 -3.26
CA ASP A 25 -0.72 16.62 -3.26
C ASP A 25 0.71 17.00 -3.67
N PRO A 26 1.77 16.62 -2.92
CA PRO A 26 3.16 16.77 -3.34
C PRO A 26 3.52 15.78 -4.47
N ALA A 27 4.67 16.00 -5.14
CA ALA A 27 5.11 15.08 -6.20
C ALA A 27 5.57 13.72 -5.63
N SER A 28 6.27 13.74 -4.50
CA SER A 28 6.76 12.57 -3.78
C SER A 28 6.83 12.87 -2.28
N VAL A 29 6.55 11.87 -1.45
CA VAL A 29 6.68 11.95 0.00
C VAL A 29 7.12 10.60 0.58
N TYR A 30 8.13 10.61 1.43
CA TYR A 30 8.67 9.44 2.12
C TYR A 30 9.37 9.88 3.42
N ALA A 31 9.50 8.97 4.38
CA ALA A 31 10.16 9.22 5.65
C ALA A 31 11.63 8.76 5.62
N ASP A 32 12.48 9.43 6.39
CA ASP A 32 13.78 8.90 6.80
C ASP A 32 13.63 8.14 8.13
N PRO A 33 13.74 6.80 8.15
CA PRO A 33 13.59 6.00 9.37
C PRO A 33 14.89 5.85 10.17
N THR A 34 15.92 6.66 9.90
CA THR A 34 17.23 6.54 10.58
C THR A 34 17.12 6.77 12.08
N LEU A 35 16.37 7.78 12.53
CA LEU A 35 16.25 8.10 13.96
C LEU A 35 15.57 6.97 14.75
N ILE A 36 14.43 6.47 14.27
CA ILE A 36 13.68 5.41 14.96
C ILE A 36 14.49 4.09 15.03
N ARG A 37 15.31 3.81 14.00
CA ARG A 37 16.23 2.68 14.00
C ARG A 37 17.33 2.84 15.05
N ALA A 38 17.92 4.04 15.14
CA ALA A 38 19.00 4.31 16.09
C ALA A 38 18.51 4.28 17.55
N VAL A 39 17.34 4.83 17.82
CA VAL A 39 16.81 4.98 19.19
C VAL A 39 16.14 3.71 19.69
N LEU A 40 15.35 3.03 18.84
CA LEU A 40 14.50 1.90 19.25
C LEU A 40 14.94 0.56 18.65
N GLY A 41 15.93 0.54 17.76
CA GLY A 41 16.27 -0.66 16.99
C GLY A 41 15.18 -1.09 16.01
N TRP A 42 14.13 -0.28 15.85
CA TRP A 42 12.96 -0.66 15.06
C TRP A 42 13.21 -0.51 13.56
N ARG A 43 12.65 -1.44 12.77
CA ARG A 43 12.67 -1.42 11.31
C ARG A 43 11.36 -1.98 10.76
N ALA A 44 10.84 -1.37 9.69
CA ALA A 44 9.78 -1.97 8.90
C ALA A 44 10.26 -3.30 8.28
N THR A 45 9.52 -4.38 8.52
CA THR A 45 9.88 -5.74 8.11
C THR A 45 9.09 -6.24 6.91
N ARG A 46 8.11 -5.48 6.43
CA ARG A 46 7.22 -5.86 5.34
C ARG A 46 7.49 -5.03 4.10
N ASP A 47 7.57 -5.69 2.96
CA ASP A 47 7.65 -5.02 1.67
C ASP A 47 6.26 -4.66 1.11
N LEU A 48 6.25 -3.96 -0.04
CA LEU A 48 5.02 -3.53 -0.69
C LEU A 48 4.11 -4.70 -1.11
N ARG A 49 4.70 -5.83 -1.54
CA ARG A 49 3.95 -7.01 -1.97
C ARG A 49 3.26 -7.67 -0.79
N GLU A 50 3.94 -7.82 0.33
CA GLU A 50 3.37 -8.36 1.57
C GLU A 50 2.23 -7.48 2.09
N ILE A 51 2.41 -6.15 2.08
CA ILE A 51 1.39 -5.19 2.48
C ILE A 51 0.13 -5.37 1.61
N ILE A 52 0.27 -5.32 0.28
CA ILE A 52 -0.88 -5.46 -0.63
C ILE A 52 -1.54 -6.84 -0.48
N ALA A 53 -0.76 -7.92 -0.40
CA ALA A 53 -1.30 -9.27 -0.25
C ALA A 53 -2.10 -9.45 1.04
N SER A 54 -1.63 -8.89 2.16
CA SER A 54 -2.37 -8.92 3.42
C SER A 54 -3.67 -8.13 3.36
N ALA A 55 -3.64 -6.93 2.75
CA ALA A 55 -4.83 -6.10 2.57
C ALA A 55 -5.85 -6.78 1.63
N TYR A 56 -5.40 -7.36 0.52
CA TYR A 56 -6.28 -8.04 -0.44
C TYR A 56 -6.96 -9.25 0.21
N ARG A 57 -6.22 -10.12 0.91
CA ARG A 57 -6.80 -11.26 1.64
C ARG A 57 -7.83 -10.84 2.69
N TRP A 58 -7.68 -9.67 3.30
CA TRP A 58 -8.69 -9.15 4.23
C TRP A 58 -9.97 -8.81 3.49
N HIS A 59 -9.89 -8.01 2.43
CA HIS A 59 -11.05 -7.57 1.64
C HIS A 59 -11.75 -8.71 0.92
N GLU A 60 -11.01 -9.74 0.48
CA GLU A 60 -11.61 -10.92 -0.14
C GLU A 60 -12.47 -11.71 0.86
N ARG A 61 -12.07 -11.74 2.14
CA ARG A 61 -12.82 -12.41 3.22
C ARG A 61 -13.91 -11.55 3.83
N HIS A 62 -13.79 -10.23 3.71
CA HIS A 62 -14.69 -9.25 4.32
C HIS A 62 -15.10 -8.21 3.26
N PRO A 63 -15.85 -8.62 2.23
CA PRO A 63 -16.24 -7.72 1.15
C PRO A 63 -17.05 -6.51 1.66
N ASP A 64 -17.84 -6.71 2.73
CA ASP A 64 -18.66 -5.68 3.37
C ASP A 64 -18.03 -5.13 4.67
N GLY A 65 -16.77 -5.48 4.95
CA GLY A 65 -16.07 -5.10 6.18
C GLY A 65 -16.45 -5.94 7.40
N TYR A 66 -16.33 -5.36 8.60
CA TYR A 66 -16.66 -6.05 9.85
C TYR A 66 -18.18 -6.23 10.00
N ALA A 67 -18.61 -7.41 10.46
CA ALA A 67 -19.98 -7.59 10.94
C ALA A 67 -20.23 -6.64 12.13
N ARG A 68 -21.35 -5.94 12.11
CA ARG A 68 -21.79 -5.08 13.21
C ARG A 68 -22.37 -5.90 14.36
#